data_AF-A0AAX2M2T1-F1
#
_entry.id   AF-A0AAX2M2T1-F1
#
_cell.length_a   1.000
_cell.length_b   1.000
_cell.length_c   1.000
_cell.angle_alpha   90.00
_cell.angle_beta   90.00
_cell.angle_gamma   90.00
#
_symmetry.space_group_name_H-M   'P 1'
#
loop_
_entity.id
_entity.type
_entity.pdbx_description
1 polymer ?
#
loop_
_entity_poly.entity_id
_entity_poly.type
_entity_poly.pdbx_seq_one_letter_code
_entity_poly.pdbx_strand_id
1 'polypeptide(L)'
;MVSMYAQCVILIIEVDENGNVVDDWRLYEILDPYRSTIIKALDQGAVCLNIDASKAGKTLSDEELAKMDKSDKFGDIAGTGIGRMGSCK
;
A
#
# COMPACT_ATOMS: atom_id res chain seq x y z
N MET A 1 -24.11 -7.43 -8.55
CA MET A 1 -22.65 -7.64 -8.57
C MET A 1 -22.01 -6.41 -7.95
N VAL A 2 -22.04 -6.30 -6.62
CA VAL A 2 -21.36 -5.22 -5.89
C VAL A 2 -19.99 -5.77 -5.57
N SER A 3 -19.05 -5.57 -6.48
CA SER A 3 -17.64 -5.89 -6.22
C SER A 3 -17.19 -4.95 -5.11
N MET A 4 -17.08 -5.48 -3.90
CA MET A 4 -16.51 -4.80 -2.75
C MET A 4 -15.00 -4.71 -3.00
N TYR A 5 -14.60 -3.75 -3.83
CA TYR A 5 -13.22 -3.34 -3.96
C TYR A 5 -12.85 -2.68 -2.63
N ALA A 6 -12.39 -3.48 -1.66
CA ALA A 6 -11.59 -2.97 -0.57
C ALA A 6 -10.26 -2.51 -1.18
N GLN A 7 -10.26 -1.31 -1.78
CA GLN A 7 -9.05 -0.63 -2.17
C GLN A 7 -8.31 -0.34 -0.86
N CYS A 8 -7.22 -1.07 -0.61
CA CYS A 8 -6.34 -0.84 0.53
C CYS A 8 -5.73 0.56 0.41
N VAL A 9 -6.41 1.55 0.99
CA VAL A 9 -6.04 2.95 1.01
C VAL A 9 -5.53 3.30 2.40
N ILE A 10 -4.60 4.25 2.48
CA ILE A 10 -4.23 4.83 3.77
C ILE A 10 -5.34 5.81 4.14
N LEU A 11 -6.16 5.38 5.09
CA LEU A 11 -7.26 6.13 5.69
C LEU A 11 -6.95 6.25 7.18
N ILE A 12 -6.90 7.49 7.67
CA ILE A 12 -6.83 7.75 9.12
C ILE A 12 -8.24 8.14 9.55
N ILE A 13 -8.75 7.49 10.59
CA ILE A 13 -10.03 7.85 11.21
C ILE A 13 -9.77 8.34 12.63
N GLU A 14 -10.34 9.49 12.98
CA GLU A 14 -10.47 9.91 14.37
C GLU A 14 -11.77 9.34 14.92
N VAL A 15 -11.70 8.72 16.10
CA VAL A 15 -12.85 8.08 16.75
C VAL A 15 -13.03 8.58 18.17
N ASP A 16 -14.29 8.72 18.61
CA ASP A 16 -14.62 9.06 19.98
C ASP A 16 -14.56 7.82 20.91
N GLU A 17 -14.76 8.03 22.22
CA GLU A 17 -14.75 6.96 23.23
C GLU A 17 -15.87 5.91 23.02
N ASN A 18 -16.92 6.25 22.28
CA ASN A 18 -18.03 5.35 21.96
C ASN A 18 -17.81 4.61 20.63
N GLY A 19 -16.71 4.89 19.92
CA GLY A 19 -16.38 4.30 18.63
C GLY A 19 -17.06 4.97 17.43
N ASN A 20 -17.62 6.16 17.58
CA ASN A 20 -18.13 6.93 16.45
C ASN A 20 -16.98 7.63 15.73
N VAL A 21 -17.08 7.72 14.41
CA VAL A 21 -16.12 8.49 13.59
C VAL A 21 -16.38 9.97 13.79
N VAL A 22 -15.33 10.69 14.19
CA VAL A 22 -15.32 12.15 14.37
C VAL A 22 -14.78 12.84 13.11
N ASP A 23 -13.74 12.27 12.50
CA ASP A 23 -13.12 12.79 11.29
C ASP A 23 -12.46 11.67 10.46
N ASP A 24 -12.24 11.92 9.17
CA ASP A 24 -11.54 11.01 8.26
C ASP A 24 -10.56 11.73 7.31
N TRP A 25 -9.30 11.27 7.30
CA TRP A 25 -8.28 11.73 6.35
C TRP A 25 -7.97 10.66 5.32
N ARG A 26 -8.46 10.92 4.10
CA ARG A 26 -8.23 10.12 2.91
C ARG A 26 -6.90 10.51 2.28
N LEU A 27 -5.80 9.88 2.71
CA LEU A 27 -4.48 10.31 2.24
C LEU A 27 -4.27 10.13 0.74
N TYR A 28 -5.04 9.26 0.09
CA TYR A 28 -5.02 9.09 -1.37
C TYR A 28 -5.67 10.26 -2.14
N GLU A 29 -6.44 11.12 -1.46
CA GLU A 29 -6.99 12.37 -2.02
C GLU A 29 -6.09 13.57 -1.68
N ILE A 30 -5.28 13.46 -0.62
CA ILE A 30 -4.45 14.55 -0.07
C ILE A 30 -3.01 14.49 -0.59
N LEU A 31 -2.45 13.29 -0.72
CA LEU A 31 -1.07 13.05 -1.15
C LEU A 31 -1.03 12.47 -2.57
N ASP A 32 0.18 12.33 -3.12
CA ASP A 32 0.42 11.63 -4.38
C ASP A 32 0.69 10.13 -4.13
N PRO A 33 -0.29 9.23 -4.39
CA PRO A 33 -0.13 7.79 -4.18
C PRO A 33 0.78 7.13 -5.23
N TYR A 34 1.19 7.86 -6.28
CA TYR A 34 2.05 7.34 -7.35
C TYR A 34 3.53 7.68 -7.15
N ARG A 35 3.89 8.38 -6.07
CA ARG A 35 5.28 8.72 -5.76
C ARG A 35 6.10 7.48 -5.41
N SER A 36 6.96 7.05 -6.32
CA SER A 36 7.72 5.79 -6.20
C SER A 36 9.13 5.90 -5.61
N THR A 37 9.70 7.10 -5.43
CA THR A 37 11.14 7.28 -5.15
C THR A 37 11.62 6.52 -3.92
N ILE A 38 10.90 6.65 -2.80
CA ILE A 38 11.26 5.96 -1.56
C ILE A 38 10.84 4.49 -1.61
N ILE A 39 9.70 4.16 -2.24
CA ILE A 39 9.23 2.77 -2.39
C ILE A 39 10.27 1.89 -3.10
N LYS A 40 10.94 2.41 -4.13
CA LYS A 40 12.00 1.69 -4.86
C LYS A 40 13.26 1.46 -4.02
N ALA A 41 13.55 2.37 -3.08
CA ALA A 41 14.73 2.30 -2.23
C ALA A 41 14.56 1.38 -1.01
N LEU A 42 13.34 0.92 -0.73
CA LEU A 42 13.09 0.02 0.39
C LEU A 42 13.57 -1.40 0.07
N ASP A 43 14.22 -2.01 1.06
CA ASP A 43 14.56 -3.43 1.05
C ASP A 43 13.28 -4.26 1.00
N GLN A 44 13.11 -5.04 -0.07
CA GLN A 44 11.94 -5.86 -0.29
C GLN A 44 11.73 -6.94 0.78
N GLY A 45 12.76 -7.30 1.54
CA GLY A 45 12.65 -8.17 2.72
C GLY A 45 11.98 -7.52 3.94
N ALA A 46 11.78 -6.20 3.93
CA ALA A 46 11.21 -5.42 5.05
C ALA A 46 9.92 -4.65 4.71
N VAL A 47 9.42 -4.75 3.47
CA VAL A 47 8.25 -4.00 3.00
C VAL A 47 6.92 -4.72 3.28
N CYS A 48 6.88 -6.05 3.17
CA CYS A 48 5.70 -6.84 3.48
C CYS A 48 5.82 -7.47 4.88
N LEU A 49 4.73 -7.55 5.64
CA LEU A 49 4.66 -8.29 6.91
C LEU A 49 4.98 -9.78 6.73
N ASN A 50 4.75 -10.31 5.53
CA ASN A 50 5.21 -11.65 5.15
C ASN A 50 6.68 -11.56 4.70
N ILE A 51 7.60 -11.63 5.67
CA ILE A 51 9.04 -11.61 5.41
C ILE A 51 9.42 -12.78 4.50
N ASP A 52 9.82 -12.47 3.28
CA ASP A 52 10.46 -13.40 2.36
C ASP A 52 11.98 -13.20 2.42
N ALA A 53 12.66 -14.07 3.18
CA ALA A 53 14.11 -14.00 3.37
C ALA A 53 14.89 -14.10 2.04
N SER A 54 14.29 -14.65 0.97
CA SER A 54 14.93 -14.71 -0.35
C SER A 54 15.05 -13.35 -1.04
N LYS A 55 14.29 -12.35 -0.58
CA LYS A 55 14.25 -10.99 -1.12
C LYS A 55 14.99 -9.96 -0.26
N ALA A 56 15.61 -10.38 0.84
CA ALA A 56 16.41 -9.51 1.69
C ALA A 56 17.57 -8.88 0.90
N GLY A 57 17.77 -7.57 1.09
CA GLY A 57 18.81 -6.79 0.40
C GLY A 57 18.52 -6.51 -1.07
N LYS A 58 17.31 -6.82 -1.57
CA LYS A 58 16.90 -6.47 -2.93
C LYS A 58 16.04 -5.20 -2.91
N THR A 59 16.30 -4.32 -3.85
CA THR A 59 15.47 -3.14 -4.15
C THR A 59 14.70 -3.39 -5.43
N LEU A 60 13.61 -2.64 -5.64
CA LEU A 60 12.83 -2.72 -6.87
C LEU A 60 13.46 -1.88 -7.98
N SER A 61 13.61 -2.49 -9.15
CA SER A 61 13.83 -1.74 -10.39
C SER A 61 12.53 -1.08 -10.90
N ASP A 62 12.69 -0.14 -11.81
CA ASP A 62 11.57 0.55 -12.46
C ASP A 62 10.70 -0.43 -13.27
N GLU A 63 11.33 -1.42 -13.91
CA GLU A 63 10.63 -2.45 -14.69
C GLU A 63 9.85 -3.41 -13.81
N GLU A 64 10.37 -3.76 -12.64
CA GLU A 64 9.68 -4.61 -11.67
C GLU A 64 8.47 -3.89 -11.07
N LEU A 65 8.63 -2.62 -10.71
CA LEU A 65 7.51 -1.80 -10.23
C LEU A 65 6.41 -1.69 -11.30
N ALA A 66 6.77 -1.40 -12.55
CA ALA A 66 5.82 -1.30 -13.65
C ALA A 66 5.10 -2.63 -13.97
N LYS A 67 5.74 -3.77 -13.73
CA LYS A 67 5.11 -5.10 -13.86
C LYS A 67 4.12 -5.35 -12.73
N MET A 68 4.50 -5.03 -11.50
CA MET A 68 3.59 -5.13 -10.35
C MET A 68 2.39 -4.18 -10.52
N ASP A 69 2.61 -3.03 -11.14
CA ASP A 69 1.55 -2.07 -11.39
C ASP A 69 0.46 -2.57 -12.35
N LYS A 70 0.81 -3.53 -13.22
CA LYS A 70 -0.10 -4.20 -14.15
C LYS A 70 -0.78 -5.45 -13.55
N SER A 71 -0.41 -5.85 -12.34
CA SER A 71 -0.98 -7.04 -11.70
C SER A 71 -2.24 -6.71 -10.91
N ASP A 72 -3.25 -7.58 -10.93
CA ASP A 72 -4.45 -7.44 -10.08
C ASP A 72 -4.21 -7.89 -8.64
N LYS A 73 -2.96 -7.82 -8.17
CA LYS A 73 -2.57 -8.12 -6.79
C LYS A 73 -2.63 -6.82 -5.99
N PHE A 74 -3.40 -6.85 -4.90
CA PHE A 74 -3.61 -5.74 -3.98
C PHE A 74 -3.40 -6.25 -2.54
N GLY A 75 -3.15 -5.32 -1.61
CA GLY A 75 -2.85 -5.62 -0.22
C GLY A 75 -1.40 -5.30 0.15
N ASP A 76 -0.85 -6.08 1.08
CA ASP A 76 0.49 -5.89 1.64
C ASP A 76 1.61 -6.27 0.67
N ILE A 77 1.79 -5.46 -0.37
CA ILE A 77 2.80 -5.61 -1.41
C ILE A 77 3.57 -4.31 -1.59
N ALA A 78 4.81 -4.39 -2.06
CA ALA A 78 5.51 -3.20 -2.50
C ALA A 78 4.90 -2.70 -3.83
N GLY A 79 4.42 -1.47 -3.88
CA GLY A 79 3.84 -0.92 -5.09
C GLY A 79 3.44 0.54 -4.98
N THR A 80 3.02 1.12 -6.10
CA THR A 80 2.44 2.46 -6.15
C THR A 80 0.97 2.40 -6.53
N GLY A 81 0.24 3.45 -6.16
CA GLY A 81 -1.19 3.56 -6.41
C GLY A 81 -2.07 2.99 -5.30
N ILE A 82 -3.35 3.32 -5.40
CA ILE A 82 -4.38 2.93 -4.45
C ILE A 82 -4.50 1.40 -4.39
N GLY A 83 -4.51 0.82 -3.19
CA GLY A 83 -4.64 -0.62 -3.00
C GLY A 83 -3.32 -1.40 -2.87
N ARG A 84 -2.18 -0.72 -3.00
CA ARG A 84 -0.84 -1.36 -3.02
C ARG A 84 0.16 -0.77 -2.03
N MET A 85 -0.27 0.15 -1.19
CA MET A 85 0.51 0.67 -0.06
C MET A 85 -0.31 0.44 1.19
N GLY A 86 -0.07 -0.67 1.88
CA GLY A 86 -0.68 -0.92 3.18
C GLY A 86 -0.83 -2.40 3.52
N SER A 87 -0.70 -2.69 4.81
CA SER A 87 -0.97 -4.00 5.41
C SER A 87 -2.47 -4.31 5.43
N CYS A 88 -3.11 -4.49 4.28
CA CYS A 88 -4.42 -5.16 4.23
C CYS A 88 -4.18 -6.66 4.09
N LYS A 89 -4.56 -7.40 5.14
CA LYS A 89 -4.78 -8.84 5.07
C LYS A 89 -6.15 -9.12 4.49
#